data_AF-A0A7W3VMH8-F1
#
_entry.id   AF-A0A7W3VMH8-F1
#
_cell.length_a   1.000
_cell.length_b   1.000
_cell.length_c   1.000
_cell.angle_alpha   90.00
_cell.angle_beta   90.00
_cell.angle_gamma   90.00
#
_symmetry.space_group_name_H-M   'P 1'
#
loop_
_entity.id
_entity.type
_entity.pdbx_description
1 polymer ?
#
loop_
_entity_poly.entity_id
_entity_poly.type
_entity_poly.pdbx_seq_one_letter_code
_entity_poly.pdbx_strand_id
1 'polypeptide(L)'
;MEQYNKHSFFVEVGVTIPSGKEVNKLQVRFGFSEEMRKLLLVQSQGNTRHSLMQSGITSESLEALEGVVVWYTLDGLDETLDIIERNEDCVLSDYLFVFAQDHLGNQYAEITKGKWKGHIVWLNALYYADVDSLEELLEEYSDSAEASIGRVEDETVFQLLYTSQQLVAMQASSLEMFLC
;
A
#
# COMPACT_ATOMS: atom_id res chain seq x y z
N MET A 1 -23.94 22.70 -2.13
CA MET A 1 -24.55 22.33 -3.43
C MET A 1 -23.52 22.14 -4.55
N GLU A 2 -22.22 22.39 -4.35
CA GLU A 2 -21.20 22.23 -5.40
C GLU A 2 -20.54 20.84 -5.49
N GLN A 3 -20.54 20.04 -4.42
CA GLN A 3 -19.98 18.68 -4.42
C GLN A 3 -20.76 17.69 -5.30
N TYR A 4 -22.05 17.97 -5.55
CA TYR A 4 -22.93 17.08 -6.32
C TYR A 4 -22.68 17.13 -7.83
N ASN A 5 -21.94 18.14 -8.33
CA ASN A 5 -21.80 18.38 -9.77
C ASN A 5 -20.54 17.79 -10.41
N LYS A 6 -19.46 17.58 -9.64
CA LYS A 6 -18.22 17.00 -10.17
C LYS A 6 -18.31 15.48 -10.31
N HIS A 7 -18.84 14.81 -9.30
CA HIS A 7 -18.94 13.34 -9.27
C HIS A 7 -19.80 12.80 -10.42
N SER A 8 -20.94 13.43 -10.71
CA SER A 8 -21.80 13.05 -11.84
C SER A 8 -21.11 13.24 -13.20
N PHE A 9 -20.35 14.31 -13.40
CA PHE A 9 -19.62 14.55 -14.65
C PHE A 9 -18.55 13.47 -14.92
N PHE A 10 -17.82 13.03 -13.88
CA PHE A 10 -16.78 12.01 -14.03
C PHE A 10 -17.37 10.61 -14.25
N VAL A 11 -18.48 10.28 -13.59
CA VAL A 11 -19.23 9.03 -13.85
C VAL A 11 -19.80 9.02 -15.27
N GLU A 12 -20.27 10.16 -15.80
CA GLU A 12 -20.75 10.28 -17.18
C GLU A 12 -19.68 10.08 -18.25
N VAL A 13 -18.39 10.28 -17.93
CA VAL A 13 -17.25 10.00 -18.82
C VAL A 13 -16.56 8.65 -18.54
N GLY A 14 -17.19 7.80 -17.72
CA GLY A 14 -16.72 6.44 -17.42
C GLY A 14 -15.55 6.37 -16.43
N VAL A 15 -15.34 7.43 -15.62
CA VAL A 15 -14.33 7.45 -14.57
C VAL A 15 -15.00 7.15 -13.23
N THR A 16 -14.67 6.00 -12.63
CA THR A 16 -15.11 5.64 -11.28
C THR A 16 -14.31 6.44 -10.26
N ILE A 17 -14.93 7.44 -9.65
CA ILE A 17 -14.33 8.18 -8.53
C ILE A 17 -14.84 7.56 -7.24
N PRO A 18 -13.97 7.04 -6.36
CA PRO A 18 -14.35 6.65 -5.01
C PRO A 18 -15.05 7.80 -4.28
N SER A 19 -16.27 7.54 -3.83
CA SER A 19 -16.99 8.43 -2.95
C SER A 19 -16.30 8.49 -1.57
N GLY A 20 -16.47 9.60 -0.86
CA GLY A 20 -15.98 9.72 0.52
C GLY A 20 -16.46 8.60 1.44
N LYS A 21 -17.62 7.99 1.15
CA LYS A 21 -18.14 6.84 1.90
C LYS A 21 -17.37 5.55 1.62
N GLU A 22 -16.91 5.33 0.40
CA GLU A 22 -16.12 4.15 0.04
C GLU A 22 -14.72 4.22 0.65
N VAL A 23 -14.04 5.35 0.55
CA VAL A 23 -12.73 5.53 1.19
C VAL A 23 -12.84 5.38 2.72
N ASN A 24 -13.92 5.89 3.34
CA ASN A 24 -14.16 5.67 4.77
C ASN A 24 -14.36 4.18 5.12
N LYS A 25 -15.05 3.41 4.27
CA LYS A 25 -15.18 1.95 4.48
C LYS A 25 -13.83 1.25 4.37
N LEU A 26 -12.99 1.64 3.41
CA LEU A 26 -11.64 1.12 3.26
C LEU A 26 -10.77 1.45 4.46
N GLN A 27 -10.87 2.67 4.99
CA GLN A 27 -10.17 3.07 6.20
C GLN A 27 -10.58 2.22 7.41
N VAL A 28 -11.87 1.94 7.57
CA VAL A 28 -12.35 1.05 8.63
C VAL A 28 -11.86 -0.39 8.43
N ARG A 29 -11.84 -0.86 7.18
CA ARG A 29 -11.42 -2.22 6.82
C ARG A 29 -9.93 -2.45 7.05
N PHE A 30 -9.08 -1.56 6.53
CA PHE A 30 -7.63 -1.73 6.53
C PHE A 30 -6.93 -0.94 7.65
N GLY A 31 -7.62 -0.03 8.34
CA GLY A 31 -7.12 0.63 9.55
C GLY A 31 -6.08 1.74 9.33
N PHE A 32 -5.90 2.22 8.10
CA PHE A 32 -4.94 3.28 7.76
C PHE A 32 -5.33 4.67 8.29
N SER A 33 -4.36 5.59 8.31
CA SER A 33 -4.46 6.92 8.91
C SER A 33 -5.47 7.87 8.23
N GLU A 34 -5.83 8.94 8.93
CA GLU A 34 -6.60 10.05 8.33
C GLU A 34 -5.83 10.75 7.20
N GLU A 35 -4.51 10.79 7.30
CA GLU A 35 -3.60 11.36 6.31
C GLU A 35 -3.66 10.55 5.01
N MET A 36 -3.59 9.22 5.11
CA MET A 36 -3.76 8.32 3.98
C MET A 36 -5.17 8.43 3.38
N ARG A 37 -6.21 8.51 4.23
CA ARG A 37 -7.58 8.75 3.76
C ARG A 37 -7.71 10.03 2.94
N LYS A 38 -7.08 11.12 3.39
CA LYS A 38 -7.06 12.40 2.64
C LYS A 38 -6.32 12.23 1.32
N LEU A 39 -5.19 11.54 1.30
CA LEU A 39 -4.43 11.28 0.08
C LEU A 39 -5.26 10.52 -0.95
N LEU A 40 -5.91 9.42 -0.55
CA LEU A 40 -6.79 8.62 -1.42
C LEU A 40 -7.97 9.45 -1.97
N LEU A 41 -8.51 10.37 -1.17
CA LEU A 41 -9.55 11.30 -1.61
C LEU A 41 -9.05 12.36 -2.60
N VAL A 42 -7.79 12.77 -2.50
CA VAL A 42 -7.17 13.68 -3.46
C VAL A 42 -6.84 12.95 -4.76
N GLN A 43 -6.27 11.75 -4.67
CA GLN A 43 -5.93 10.90 -5.82
C GLN A 43 -7.18 10.49 -6.62
N SER A 44 -8.30 10.20 -5.95
CA SER A 44 -9.57 9.91 -6.63
C SER A 44 -10.19 11.12 -7.35
N GLN A 45 -9.87 12.35 -6.92
CA GLN A 45 -10.40 13.58 -7.51
C GLN A 45 -9.47 14.18 -8.57
N GLY A 46 -8.18 13.91 -8.47
CA GLY A 46 -7.23 14.18 -9.54
C GLY A 46 -7.39 13.11 -10.60
N ASN A 47 -7.63 13.49 -11.85
CA ASN A 47 -7.38 12.58 -12.96
C ASN A 47 -5.89 12.22 -12.95
N THR A 48 -5.48 11.17 -12.23
CA THR A 48 -4.13 10.58 -12.32
C THR A 48 -3.88 9.93 -13.68
N ARG A 49 -4.81 10.10 -14.64
CA ARG A 49 -4.56 9.93 -16.07
C ARG A 49 -3.40 10.76 -16.63
N HIS A 50 -2.89 11.77 -15.92
CA HIS A 50 -1.93 12.70 -16.50
C HIS A 50 -0.44 12.45 -16.24
N SER A 51 -0.01 11.40 -15.49
CA SER A 51 1.43 11.19 -15.26
C SER A 51 2.04 9.93 -15.85
N LEU A 52 1.29 8.84 -16.02
CA LEU A 52 1.87 7.56 -16.51
C LEU A 52 1.36 7.18 -17.91
N MET A 53 0.05 7.31 -18.18
CA MET A 53 -0.51 6.93 -19.50
C MET A 53 -0.23 7.90 -20.65
N GLN A 54 0.08 9.19 -20.40
CA GLN A 54 0.49 10.11 -21.47
C GLN A 54 1.94 9.91 -21.93
N SER A 55 2.74 9.14 -21.19
CA SER A 55 4.14 8.90 -21.53
C SER A 55 4.34 7.63 -22.37
N GLY A 56 3.28 6.87 -22.68
CA GLY A 56 3.40 5.60 -23.40
C GLY A 56 4.20 4.55 -22.63
N ILE A 57 4.27 4.69 -21.30
CA ILE A 57 5.04 3.81 -20.43
C ILE A 57 4.21 2.54 -20.21
N THR A 58 4.50 1.52 -21.01
CA THR A 58 4.10 0.13 -20.76
C THR A 58 4.86 -0.40 -19.54
N SER A 59 4.47 -1.54 -18.97
CA SER A 59 5.25 -2.20 -17.90
C SER A 59 6.72 -2.41 -18.29
N GLU A 60 7.02 -2.50 -19.59
CA GLU A 60 8.39 -2.58 -20.16
C GLU A 60 9.19 -1.25 -20.08
N SER A 61 8.51 -0.13 -19.81
CA SER A 61 9.11 1.22 -19.72
C SER A 61 9.42 1.64 -18.29
N LEU A 62 9.12 0.80 -17.29
CA LEU A 62 9.41 1.04 -15.87
C LEU A 62 10.91 0.99 -15.57
N GLU A 63 11.70 0.27 -16.36
CA GLU A 63 13.16 0.15 -16.21
C GLU A 63 13.90 1.49 -16.37
N ALA A 64 13.29 2.49 -17.02
CA ALA A 64 13.88 3.82 -17.22
C ALA A 64 13.60 4.81 -16.07
N LEU A 65 12.91 4.37 -15.01
CA LEU A 65 12.38 5.23 -13.94
C LEU A 65 13.00 4.93 -12.57
N GLU A 66 14.33 4.80 -12.50
CA GLU A 66 15.03 4.74 -11.21
C GLU A 66 14.61 5.94 -10.32
N GLY A 67 14.08 5.64 -9.13
CA GLY A 67 13.62 6.63 -8.15
C GLY A 67 12.18 7.11 -8.29
N VAL A 68 11.38 6.55 -9.20
CA VAL A 68 9.94 6.88 -9.29
C VAL A 68 9.10 5.94 -8.43
N VAL A 69 8.24 6.54 -7.60
CA VAL A 69 7.20 5.85 -6.85
C VAL A 69 5.91 5.84 -7.67
N VAL A 70 5.41 4.65 -7.97
CA VAL A 70 4.14 4.40 -8.66
C VAL A 70 3.05 4.18 -7.62
N TRP A 71 2.05 5.05 -7.62
CA TRP A 71 0.94 5.00 -6.68
C TRP A 71 -0.17 4.07 -7.17
N TYR A 72 -0.71 3.25 -6.28
CA TYR A 72 -1.87 2.43 -6.60
C TYR A 72 -3.13 3.28 -6.72
N THR A 73 -4.05 2.84 -7.58
CA THR A 73 -5.29 3.54 -7.90
C THR A 73 -6.49 2.86 -7.25
N LEU A 74 -7.57 3.62 -7.10
CA LEU A 74 -8.85 3.16 -6.56
C LEU A 74 -9.94 3.09 -7.64
N ASP A 75 -9.58 3.28 -8.90
CA ASP A 75 -10.53 3.35 -10.01
C ASP A 75 -10.89 1.97 -10.59
N GLY A 76 -10.16 0.91 -10.22
CA GLY A 76 -10.37 -0.46 -10.68
C GLY A 76 -10.20 -0.64 -12.18
N LEU A 77 -9.45 0.25 -12.84
CA LEU A 77 -9.24 0.20 -14.30
C LEU A 77 -8.07 -0.71 -14.69
N ASP A 78 -7.06 -0.78 -13.83
CA ASP A 78 -5.87 -1.62 -14.01
C ASP A 78 -5.68 -2.46 -12.75
N GLU A 79 -6.01 -3.75 -12.85
CA GLU A 79 -5.87 -4.75 -11.77
C GLU A 79 -4.42 -4.80 -11.22
N THR A 80 -3.42 -4.48 -12.05
CA THR A 80 -2.02 -4.46 -11.59
C THR A 80 -1.71 -3.28 -10.68
N LEU A 81 -2.52 -2.22 -10.74
CA LEU A 81 -2.37 -1.01 -9.95
C LEU A 81 -3.53 -0.80 -8.96
N ASP A 82 -4.50 -1.71 -8.89
CA ASP A 82 -5.65 -1.58 -7.99
C ASP A 82 -5.23 -1.76 -6.53
N ILE A 83 -5.39 -0.71 -5.73
CA ILE A 83 -4.97 -0.70 -4.33
C ILE A 83 -5.76 -1.69 -3.46
N ILE A 84 -7.01 -1.98 -3.80
CA ILE A 84 -7.84 -2.92 -3.05
C ILE A 84 -7.31 -4.32 -3.28
N GLU A 85 -7.08 -4.70 -4.53
CA GLU A 85 -6.51 -6.02 -4.87
C GLU A 85 -5.13 -6.19 -4.22
N ARG A 86 -4.25 -5.19 -4.31
CA ARG A 86 -2.91 -5.27 -3.68
C ARG A 86 -2.97 -5.48 -2.16
N ASN A 87 -3.97 -4.90 -1.48
CA ASN A 87 -4.14 -5.11 -0.05
C ASN A 87 -4.91 -6.39 0.29
N GLU A 88 -5.69 -6.95 -0.62
CA GLU A 88 -6.32 -8.26 -0.42
C GLU A 88 -5.32 -9.40 -0.61
N ASP A 89 -4.37 -9.24 -1.55
CA ASP A 89 -3.30 -10.20 -1.82
C ASP A 89 -2.14 -10.12 -0.81
N CYS A 90 -2.06 -9.03 -0.03
CA CYS A 90 -1.00 -8.85 0.94
C CYS A 90 -1.25 -9.71 2.19
N VAL A 91 -0.43 -10.74 2.41
CA VAL A 91 -0.36 -11.54 3.66
C VAL A 91 -0.10 -10.70 4.93
N LEU A 92 0.40 -9.46 4.78
CA LEU A 92 0.60 -8.52 5.89
C LEU A 92 -0.51 -7.46 6.00
N SER A 93 -1.60 -7.58 5.25
CA SER A 93 -2.70 -6.60 5.19
C SER A 93 -3.38 -6.31 6.53
N ASP A 94 -3.26 -7.25 7.48
CA ASP A 94 -3.71 -7.03 8.85
C ASP A 94 -2.86 -6.01 9.62
N TYR A 95 -1.61 -5.79 9.22
CA TYR A 95 -0.64 -4.93 9.91
C TYR A 95 -0.19 -3.75 9.07
N LEU A 96 -0.35 -3.85 7.75
CA LEU A 96 0.14 -2.91 6.76
C LEU A 96 -0.97 -2.54 5.78
N PHE A 97 -0.94 -1.29 5.31
CA PHE A 97 -1.74 -0.84 4.19
C PHE A 97 -0.82 -0.41 3.06
N VAL A 98 -0.78 -1.20 1.99
CA VAL A 98 0.10 -1.00 0.83
C VAL A 98 -0.50 0.06 -0.09
N PHE A 99 0.28 1.05 -0.51
CA PHE A 99 -0.26 2.19 -1.27
C PHE A 99 0.56 2.61 -2.50
N ALA A 100 1.78 2.10 -2.65
CA ALA A 100 2.62 2.38 -3.80
C ALA A 100 3.67 1.28 -4.01
N GLN A 101 4.39 1.35 -5.13
CA GLN A 101 5.56 0.53 -5.41
C GLN A 101 6.65 1.31 -6.14
N ASP A 102 7.88 0.82 -6.10
CA ASP A 102 8.96 1.27 -6.99
C ASP A 102 9.01 0.43 -8.29
N HIS A 103 9.92 0.81 -9.19
CA HIS A 103 10.14 0.13 -10.47
C HIS A 103 10.68 -1.31 -10.34
N LEU A 104 11.18 -1.71 -9.17
CA LEU A 104 11.65 -3.07 -8.88
C LEU A 104 10.55 -3.92 -8.23
N GLY A 105 9.34 -3.36 -8.05
CA GLY A 105 8.21 -4.04 -7.42
C GLY A 105 8.23 -3.98 -5.90
N ASN A 106 9.19 -3.30 -5.28
CA ASN A 106 9.16 -3.14 -3.83
C ASN A 106 8.03 -2.20 -3.44
N GLN A 107 7.35 -2.51 -2.35
CA GLN A 107 6.11 -1.85 -2.01
C GLN A 107 6.29 -0.86 -0.86
N TYR A 108 5.55 0.24 -0.89
CA TYR A 108 5.44 1.16 0.23
C TYR A 108 4.12 0.93 0.94
N ALA A 109 4.18 0.86 2.26
CA ALA A 109 3.02 0.59 3.10
C ALA A 109 3.01 1.45 4.37
N GLU A 110 1.80 1.76 4.86
CA GLU A 110 1.59 2.35 6.18
C GLU A 110 1.39 1.25 7.21
N ILE A 111 2.04 1.35 8.38
CA ILE A 111 1.75 0.48 9.52
C ILE A 111 0.39 0.85 10.12
N THR A 112 -0.52 -0.10 10.26
CA THR A 112 -1.92 0.16 10.67
C THR A 112 -2.22 -0.23 12.12
N LYS A 113 -1.32 -0.96 12.78
CA LYS A 113 -1.46 -1.48 14.14
C LYS A 113 -0.19 -1.28 14.99
N GLY A 114 -0.34 -1.46 16.30
CA GLY A 114 0.78 -1.44 17.25
C GLY A 114 1.41 -0.05 17.47
N LYS A 115 2.60 -0.07 18.07
CA LYS A 115 3.33 1.13 18.51
C LYS A 115 3.76 2.05 17.36
N TRP A 116 3.98 1.49 16.18
CA TRP A 116 4.48 2.20 15.01
C TRP A 116 3.38 2.59 14.02
N LYS A 117 2.10 2.54 14.44
CA LYS A 117 0.97 2.95 13.60
C LYS A 117 1.22 4.33 12.95
N GLY A 118 0.93 4.43 11.66
CA GLY A 118 1.12 5.63 10.84
C GLY A 118 2.52 5.79 10.24
N HIS A 119 3.50 4.97 10.64
CA HIS A 119 4.82 4.98 10.03
C HIS A 119 4.78 4.36 8.62
N ILE A 120 5.67 4.82 7.75
CA ILE A 120 5.79 4.35 6.38
C ILE A 120 6.99 3.41 6.29
N VAL A 121 6.74 2.25 5.71
CA VAL A 121 7.73 1.21 5.49
C VAL A 121 7.87 0.88 4.01
N TRP A 122 9.02 0.32 3.67
CA TRP A 122 9.35 -0.24 2.37
C TRP A 122 9.47 -1.76 2.53
N LEU A 123 8.77 -2.51 1.69
CA LEU A 123 8.70 -3.96 1.65
C LEU A 123 9.51 -4.47 0.47
N ASN A 124 10.51 -5.29 0.76
CA ASN A 124 11.37 -5.87 -0.27
C ASN A 124 10.64 -6.98 -1.02
N ALA A 125 10.44 -6.80 -2.33
CA ALA A 125 9.71 -7.75 -3.16
C ALA A 125 10.38 -9.14 -3.19
N LEU A 126 11.71 -9.20 -3.13
CA LEU A 126 12.47 -10.45 -3.23
C LEU A 126 12.24 -11.40 -2.05
N TYR A 127 11.89 -10.86 -0.87
CA TYR A 127 11.70 -11.66 0.34
C TYR A 127 10.22 -11.91 0.66
N TYR A 128 9.32 -11.27 -0.09
CA TYR A 128 7.89 -11.29 0.20
C TYR A 128 7.07 -11.95 -0.91
N ALA A 129 7.54 -11.93 -2.15
CA ALA A 129 6.77 -12.41 -3.30
C ALA A 129 6.51 -13.92 -3.30
N ASP A 130 7.35 -14.70 -2.63
CA ASP A 130 7.26 -16.17 -2.59
C ASP A 130 6.52 -16.70 -1.34
N VAL A 131 5.93 -15.80 -0.53
CA VAL A 131 5.29 -16.14 0.74
C VAL A 131 3.77 -16.21 0.55
N ASP A 132 3.18 -17.39 0.78
CA ASP A 132 1.75 -17.63 0.56
C ASP A 132 0.88 -17.24 1.77
N SER A 133 1.47 -17.14 2.97
CA SER A 133 0.74 -16.83 4.20
C SER A 133 1.58 -16.15 5.27
N LEU A 134 0.90 -15.48 6.21
CA LEU A 134 1.58 -14.92 7.39
C LEU A 134 2.23 -16.03 8.22
N GLU A 135 1.56 -17.18 8.38
CA GLU A 135 2.08 -18.32 9.12
C GLU A 135 3.39 -18.84 8.52
N GLU A 136 3.46 -19.01 7.20
CA GLU A 136 4.67 -19.41 6.49
C GLU A 136 5.81 -18.40 6.69
N LEU A 137 5.52 -17.10 6.56
CA LEU A 137 6.49 -16.05 6.85
C LEU A 137 7.06 -16.22 8.25
N LEU A 138 6.18 -16.36 9.25
CA LEU A 138 6.59 -16.50 10.64
C LEU A 138 7.41 -17.78 10.86
N GLU A 139 7.06 -18.88 10.20
CA GLU A 139 7.78 -20.16 10.28
C GLU A 139 9.21 -20.03 9.74
N GLU A 140 9.39 -19.46 8.54
CA GLU A 140 10.71 -19.23 7.93
C GLU A 140 11.64 -18.41 8.85
N TYR A 141 11.10 -17.38 9.52
CA TYR A 141 11.88 -16.58 10.45
C TYR A 141 12.02 -17.24 11.83
N SER A 142 11.08 -18.07 12.28
CA SER A 142 11.17 -18.79 13.55
C SER A 142 12.19 -19.92 13.52
N ASP A 143 12.44 -20.55 12.38
CA ASP A 143 13.54 -21.52 12.24
C ASP A 143 14.92 -20.85 12.41
N SER A 144 14.99 -19.51 12.29
CA SER A 144 16.18 -18.72 12.59
C SER A 144 16.29 -18.27 14.06
N ALA A 145 15.21 -18.37 14.84
CA ALA A 145 15.16 -17.94 16.24
C ALA A 145 14.29 -18.89 17.07
N GLU A 146 14.90 -19.69 17.96
CA GLU A 146 14.25 -20.65 18.89
C GLU A 146 13.12 -20.03 19.76
N ALA A 147 11.96 -19.71 19.16
CA ALA A 147 10.84 -19.07 19.84
C ALA A 147 9.56 -19.84 19.53
N SER A 148 9.02 -20.46 20.57
CA SER A 148 7.79 -21.24 20.54
C SER A 148 6.62 -20.38 20.07
N ILE A 149 5.96 -20.79 18.98
CA ILE A 149 4.79 -20.11 18.38
C ILE A 149 3.57 -20.28 19.31
N GLY A 150 3.51 -19.47 20.35
CA GLY A 150 2.34 -19.31 21.22
C GLY A 150 1.88 -17.86 21.16
N ARG A 151 0.73 -17.62 20.49
CA ARG A 151 0.13 -16.29 20.26
C ARG A 151 1.14 -15.24 19.82
N VAL A 152 1.31 -15.10 18.51
CA VAL A 152 2.08 -14.02 17.90
C VAL A 152 1.49 -12.69 18.40
N GLU A 153 2.21 -12.01 19.29
CA GLU A 153 1.82 -10.67 19.72
C GLU A 153 2.10 -9.71 18.55
N ASP A 154 1.33 -8.61 18.43
CA ASP A 154 1.57 -7.60 17.39
C ASP A 154 3.05 -7.15 17.36
N GLU A 155 3.70 -7.09 18.54
CA GLU A 155 5.13 -6.78 18.68
C GLU A 155 6.05 -7.83 18.05
N THR A 156 5.67 -9.12 18.07
CA THR A 156 6.43 -10.20 17.43
C THR A 156 6.42 -10.05 15.91
N VAL A 157 5.27 -9.71 15.31
CA VAL A 157 5.19 -9.44 13.85
C VAL A 157 6.12 -8.29 13.51
N PHE A 158 6.04 -7.16 14.23
CA PHE A 158 6.94 -6.04 13.95
C PHE A 158 8.41 -6.38 14.17
N GLN A 159 8.78 -7.17 15.18
CA GLN A 159 10.16 -7.61 15.38
C GLN A 159 10.68 -8.47 14.21
N LEU A 160 9.81 -9.28 13.60
CA LEU A 160 10.14 -10.12 12.45
C LEU A 160 10.27 -9.32 11.14
N LEU A 161 9.50 -8.24 11.01
CA LEU A 161 9.65 -7.29 9.90
C LEU A 161 11.03 -6.58 9.90
N TYR A 162 11.66 -6.39 11.07
CA TYR A 162 12.97 -5.72 11.21
C TYR A 162 14.18 -6.67 11.30
N THR A 163 14.09 -7.88 10.73
CA THR A 163 15.20 -8.85 10.74
C THR A 163 16.39 -8.38 9.90
N SER A 164 17.55 -9.00 10.12
CA SER A 164 18.81 -8.75 9.42
C SER A 164 18.76 -8.95 7.90
N GLN A 165 17.67 -9.52 7.37
CA GLN A 165 17.43 -9.72 5.94
C GLN A 165 16.63 -8.57 5.28
N GLN A 166 16.24 -7.53 6.04
CA GLN A 166 15.58 -6.31 5.53
C GLN A 166 14.33 -6.57 4.67
N LEU A 167 13.46 -7.49 5.10
CA LEU A 167 12.12 -7.64 4.54
C LEU A 167 11.36 -6.30 4.60
N VAL A 168 11.47 -5.61 5.73
CA VAL A 168 10.84 -4.30 5.94
C VAL A 168 11.87 -3.28 6.42
N ALA A 169 11.93 -2.15 5.73
CA ALA A 169 12.74 -1.00 6.10
C ALA A 169 11.86 0.20 6.46
N MET A 170 12.12 0.83 7.59
CA MET A 170 11.45 2.07 7.98
C MET A 170 11.91 3.21 7.05
N GLN A 171 10.96 3.88 6.40
CA GLN A 171 11.23 5.00 5.50
C GLN A 171 10.90 6.35 6.14
N ALA A 172 9.76 6.44 6.81
CA ALA A 172 9.32 7.68 7.45
C ALA A 172 8.46 7.42 8.68
N SER A 173 8.45 8.37 9.61
CA SER A 173 7.59 8.30 10.80
C SER A 173 6.13 8.68 10.54
N SER A 174 5.83 9.22 9.35
CA SER A 174 4.48 9.59 8.92
C SER A 174 4.41 9.74 7.40
N LEU A 175 3.19 9.72 6.86
CA LEU A 175 2.94 10.00 5.44
C LEU A 175 3.39 11.41 5.02
N GLU A 176 3.23 12.41 5.88
CA GLU A 176 3.67 13.78 5.61
C GLU A 176 5.18 13.85 5.39
N MET A 177 5.95 13.22 6.29
CA MET A 177 7.41 13.15 6.19
C MET A 177 7.89 12.35 4.98
N PHE A 178 7.11 11.37 4.54
CA PHE A 178 7.43 10.58 3.35
C PHE A 178 7.25 11.37 2.04
N LEU A 179 6.32 12.32 2.02
CA LEU A 179 5.99 13.13 0.84
C LEU A 179 6.86 14.40 0.69
N CYS A 180 7.70 14.72 1.68
CA CYS A 180 8.54 15.93 1.74
C CYS A 180 9.99 15.63 1.36
#